data_AF-A0A7W1ADE9-F1
#
_entry.id   AF-A0A7W1ADE9-F1
#
_cell.length_a   1.000
_cell.length_b   1.000
_cell.length_c   1.000
_cell.angle_alpha   90.00
_cell.angle_beta   90.00
_cell.angle_gamma   90.00
#
_symmetry.space_group_name_H-M   'P 1'
#
loop_
_entity.id
_entity.type
_entity.pdbx_description
1 polymer ?
#
loop_
_entity_poly.entity_id
_entity_poly.type
_entity_poly.pdbx_seq_one_letter_code
_entity_poly.pdbx_strand_id
1 'polypeptide(L)'
;PSLNLAQAVAIMAYEVWNARGGEALPLKPPRREATPSTSGQLEQLFDDWHRALWAIDFFKTRRSESVMRSFREVMFRAGLDGREASLVRAIGIEVSRYLERVGAPLAGTPPAGLPPIGDTPGTTGYDA
;
A
#
# COMPACT_ATOMS: atom_id res chain seq x y z
N PRO A 1 32.41 -11.34 -26.96
CA PRO A 1 32.72 -10.31 -25.94
C PRO A 1 33.62 -10.89 -24.82
N SER A 2 34.78 -10.27 -24.58
CA SER A 2 35.66 -10.62 -23.45
C SER A 2 35.24 -9.87 -22.19
N LEU A 3 35.46 -10.50 -21.04
CA LEU A 3 35.24 -9.87 -19.74
C LEU A 3 36.44 -9.00 -19.38
N ASN A 4 36.21 -7.84 -18.75
CA ASN A 4 37.33 -7.10 -18.20
C ASN A 4 37.86 -7.80 -16.92
N LEU A 5 39.10 -7.47 -16.52
CA LEU A 5 39.74 -8.10 -15.37
C LEU A 5 38.95 -7.88 -14.06
N ALA A 6 38.39 -6.69 -13.86
CA ALA A 6 37.62 -6.37 -12.66
C ALA A 6 36.36 -7.25 -12.53
N GLN A 7 35.66 -7.48 -13.63
CA GLN A 7 34.48 -8.34 -13.69
C GLN A 7 34.86 -9.81 -13.42
N ALA A 8 35.99 -10.28 -13.96
CA ALA A 8 36.44 -11.65 -13.73
C ALA A 8 36.77 -11.89 -12.25
N VAL A 9 37.47 -10.93 -11.63
CA VAL A 9 37.78 -10.95 -10.20
C VAL A 9 36.52 -10.89 -9.35
N ALA A 10 35.54 -10.06 -9.71
CA ALA A 10 34.28 -9.95 -8.99
C ALA A 10 33.49 -11.27 -9.01
N ILE A 11 33.41 -11.94 -10.15
CA ILE A 11 32.75 -13.25 -10.27
C ILE A 11 33.49 -14.30 -9.43
N MET A 12 34.82 -14.38 -9.55
CA MET A 12 35.61 -15.34 -8.76
C MET A 12 35.46 -15.11 -7.26
N ALA A 13 35.43 -13.85 -6.80
CA ALA A 13 35.21 -13.52 -5.40
C ALA A 13 33.80 -13.92 -4.93
N TYR A 14 32.78 -13.72 -5.76
CA TYR A 14 31.41 -14.13 -5.48
C TYR A 14 31.28 -15.66 -5.35
N GLU A 15 31.87 -16.42 -6.28
CA GLU A 15 31.82 -17.88 -6.24
C GLU A 15 32.57 -18.45 -5.03
N VAL A 16 33.71 -17.87 -4.66
CA VAL A 16 34.43 -18.24 -3.43
C VAL A 16 33.61 -17.94 -2.18
N TRP A 17 32.91 -16.80 -2.15
CA TRP A 17 32.00 -16.46 -1.06
C TRP A 17 30.82 -17.45 -1.00
N ASN A 18 30.23 -17.79 -2.15
CA ASN A 18 29.11 -18.73 -2.21
C ASN A 18 29.51 -20.14 -1.76
N ALA A 19 30.66 -20.64 -2.24
CA ALA A 19 31.22 -21.93 -1.84
C ALA A 19 31.50 -22.06 -0.34
N ARG A 20 31.66 -20.94 0.37
CA ARG A 20 31.80 -20.88 1.84
C ARG A 20 30.47 -20.77 2.58
N GLY A 21 29.35 -20.98 1.91
CA GLY A 21 28.02 -20.81 2.48
C GLY A 21 27.63 -19.34 2.60
N GLY A 22 28.14 -18.49 1.73
CA GLY A 22 27.77 -17.08 1.66
C GLY A 22 26.27 -16.86 1.56
N GLU A 23 25.59 -17.66 0.73
CA GLU A 23 24.12 -17.67 0.62
C GLU A 23 23.39 -18.09 1.91
N ALA A 24 24.07 -18.83 2.79
CA ALA A 24 23.52 -19.24 4.09
C ALA A 24 23.82 -18.22 5.21
N LEU A 25 24.57 -17.15 4.93
CA LEU A 25 24.70 -16.05 5.88
C LEU A 25 23.33 -15.41 6.07
N PRO A 26 22.77 -15.39 7.29
CA PRO A 26 21.50 -14.76 7.52
C PRO A 26 21.62 -13.28 7.17
N LEU A 27 20.81 -12.83 6.22
CA LEU A 27 20.61 -11.41 6.00
C LEU A 27 20.19 -10.81 7.34
N LYS A 28 20.76 -9.65 7.68
CA LYS A 28 20.38 -8.95 8.91
C LYS A 28 18.85 -8.83 8.92
N PRO A 29 18.14 -9.42 9.89
CA PRO A 29 16.70 -9.35 9.91
C PRO A 29 16.27 -7.88 9.91
N PRO A 30 15.15 -7.53 9.25
CA PRO A 30 14.64 -6.18 9.25
C PRO A 30 14.62 -5.62 10.67
N ARG A 31 15.09 -4.38 10.84
CA ARG A 31 15.25 -3.75 12.18
C ARG A 31 13.93 -3.62 12.95
N ARG A 32 12.79 -3.82 12.27
CA ARG A 32 11.45 -3.93 12.83
C ARG A 32 10.70 -5.01 12.07
N GLU A 33 10.32 -6.07 12.77
CA GLU A 33 9.21 -6.92 12.34
C GLU A 33 7.94 -6.11 12.57
N ALA A 34 7.44 -5.45 11.53
CA ALA A 34 6.20 -4.72 11.61
C ALA A 34 5.03 -5.71 11.57
N THR A 35 4.06 -5.55 12.46
CA THR A 35 2.87 -6.40 12.47
C THR A 35 2.10 -6.22 11.16
N PRO A 36 1.72 -7.31 10.47
CA PRO A 36 0.87 -7.24 9.29
C PRO A 36 -0.39 -6.41 9.57
N SER A 37 -0.86 -5.66 8.57
CA SER A 37 -2.11 -4.91 8.71
C SER A 37 -3.27 -5.83 9.06
N THR A 38 -4.16 -5.38 9.93
CA THR A 38 -5.36 -6.15 10.26
C THR A 38 -6.39 -6.07 9.12
N SER A 39 -7.27 -7.07 9.01
CA SER A 39 -8.34 -7.04 7.99
C SER A 39 -9.21 -5.79 8.09
N GLY A 40 -9.50 -5.31 9.30
CA GLY A 40 -10.26 -4.08 9.50
C GLY A 40 -9.53 -2.82 9.01
N GLN A 41 -8.20 -2.74 9.14
CA GLN A 41 -7.42 -1.63 8.60
C GLN A 41 -7.45 -1.62 7.07
N LEU A 42 -7.36 -2.79 6.44
CA LEU A 42 -7.44 -2.91 4.99
C LEU A 42 -8.84 -2.58 4.46
N GLU A 43 -9.91 -3.01 5.14
CA GLU A 43 -11.29 -2.66 4.78
C GLU A 43 -11.49 -1.14 4.78
N GLN A 44 -11.08 -0.45 5.85
CA GLN A 44 -11.16 1.01 5.94
C GLN A 44 -10.33 1.70 4.85
N LEU A 45 -9.14 1.19 4.55
CA LEU A 45 -8.31 1.65 3.45
C LEU A 45 -9.08 1.55 2.12
N PHE A 46 -9.65 0.39 1.82
CA PHE A 46 -10.34 0.17 0.55
C PHE A 46 -11.57 1.04 0.39
N ASP A 47 -12.31 1.30 1.48
CA ASP A 47 -13.47 2.17 1.44
C ASP A 47 -13.09 3.63 1.19
N ASP A 48 -12.03 4.13 1.85
CA ASP A 48 -11.55 5.49 1.64
C ASP A 48 -10.98 5.68 0.23
N TRP A 49 -10.27 4.68 -0.29
CA TRP A 49 -9.81 4.70 -1.69
C TRP A 49 -10.94 4.61 -2.69
N HIS A 50 -11.98 3.83 -2.42
CA HIS A 50 -13.15 3.78 -3.29
C HIS A 50 -13.81 5.16 -3.39
N ARG A 51 -13.96 5.87 -2.27
CA ARG A 51 -14.47 7.24 -2.22
C ARG A 51 -13.54 8.23 -2.94
N ALA A 52 -12.23 8.15 -2.72
CA ALA A 52 -11.25 9.01 -3.38
C ALA A 52 -11.26 8.85 -4.91
N LEU A 53 -11.31 7.60 -5.39
CA LEU A 53 -11.38 7.28 -6.82
C LEU A 53 -12.69 7.74 -7.47
N TRP A 54 -13.79 7.70 -6.73
CA TRP A 54 -15.04 8.35 -7.16
C TRP A 54 -14.86 9.85 -7.27
N ALA A 55 -14.34 10.51 -6.23
CA ALA A 55 -14.20 11.97 -6.18
C ALA A 55 -13.36 12.55 -7.33
N ILE A 56 -12.39 11.79 -7.84
CA ILE A 56 -11.55 12.19 -8.98
C ILE A 56 -12.07 11.68 -10.34
N ASP A 57 -13.31 11.21 -10.44
CA ASP A 57 -13.92 10.72 -11.68
C ASP A 57 -13.21 9.48 -12.30
N PHE A 58 -12.43 8.71 -11.53
CA PHE A 58 -11.60 7.63 -12.05
C PHE A 58 -12.42 6.50 -12.73
N PHE A 59 -13.64 6.28 -12.23
CA PHE A 59 -14.56 5.25 -12.72
C PHE A 59 -15.37 5.67 -13.95
N LYS A 60 -15.25 6.91 -14.44
CA LYS A 60 -16.00 7.39 -15.62
C LYS A 60 -15.90 6.47 -16.84
N THR A 61 -14.77 5.79 -17.00
CA THR A 61 -14.51 4.86 -18.11
C THR A 61 -14.28 3.42 -17.65
N ARG A 62 -14.47 3.11 -16.36
CA ARG A 62 -14.07 1.84 -15.74
C ARG A 62 -15.14 1.32 -14.80
N ARG A 63 -15.37 0.01 -14.79
CA ARG A 63 -16.24 -0.62 -13.80
C ARG A 63 -15.57 -0.59 -12.43
N SER A 64 -16.18 0.10 -11.47
CA SER A 64 -15.67 0.25 -10.10
C SER A 64 -15.31 -1.11 -9.47
N GLU A 65 -16.19 -2.11 -9.54
CA GLU A 65 -15.95 -3.43 -8.95
C GLU A 65 -14.66 -4.08 -9.47
N SER A 66 -14.41 -4.01 -10.78
CA SER A 66 -13.22 -4.60 -11.40
C SER A 66 -11.94 -3.89 -10.97
N VAL A 67 -11.99 -2.58 -10.85
CA VAL A 67 -10.86 -1.77 -10.37
C VAL A 67 -10.59 -2.06 -8.90
N MET A 68 -11.63 -2.04 -8.07
CA MET A 68 -11.49 -2.28 -6.63
C MET A 68 -11.02 -3.71 -6.34
N ARG A 69 -11.44 -4.70 -7.14
CA ARG A 69 -10.90 -6.07 -7.08
C ARG A 69 -9.40 -6.10 -7.36
N SER A 70 -8.98 -5.49 -8.47
CA SER A 70 -7.55 -5.43 -8.85
C SER A 70 -6.74 -4.67 -7.81
N PHE A 71 -7.28 -3.59 -7.25
CA PHE A 71 -6.64 -2.81 -6.19
C PHE A 71 -6.47 -3.64 -4.92
N ARG A 72 -7.50 -4.39 -4.50
CA ARG A 72 -7.42 -5.33 -3.37
C ARG A 72 -6.34 -6.38 -3.59
N GLU A 73 -6.30 -7.00 -4.77
CA GLU A 73 -5.27 -7.99 -5.13
C GLU A 73 -3.85 -7.43 -5.03
N VAL A 74 -3.62 -6.20 -5.50
CA VAL A 74 -2.31 -5.53 -5.41
C VAL A 74 -1.91 -5.32 -3.96
N MET A 75 -2.82 -4.82 -3.12
CA MET A 75 -2.54 -4.51 -1.71
C MET A 75 -2.32 -5.78 -0.88
N PHE A 76 -3.09 -6.84 -1.14
CA PHE A 76 -2.86 -8.14 -0.51
C PHE A 76 -1.54 -8.76 -0.92
N ARG A 77 -1.17 -8.68 -2.21
CA ARG A 77 0.13 -9.17 -2.70
C ARG A 77 1.30 -8.38 -2.13
N ALA A 78 1.11 -7.09 -1.85
CA ALA A 78 2.13 -6.25 -1.23
C ALA A 78 2.41 -6.63 0.23
N GLY A 79 1.47 -7.30 0.92
CA GLY A 79 1.68 -7.79 2.29
C GLY A 79 1.91 -6.66 3.30
N LEU A 80 1.11 -5.59 3.21
CA LEU A 80 1.34 -4.36 3.97
C LEU A 80 1.35 -4.58 5.49
N ASP A 81 2.24 -3.86 6.16
CA ASP A 81 2.17 -3.71 7.60
C ASP A 81 1.12 -2.65 8.00
N GLY A 82 0.79 -2.59 9.30
CA GLY A 82 -0.22 -1.64 9.79
C GLY A 82 0.11 -0.16 9.54
N ARG A 83 1.39 0.20 9.51
CA ARG A 83 1.85 1.57 9.25
C ARG A 83 1.71 1.92 7.77
N GLU A 84 2.07 1.00 6.89
CA GLU A 84 1.93 1.15 5.44
C GLU A 84 0.46 1.24 5.04
N ALA A 85 -0.40 0.39 5.58
CA ALA A 85 -1.85 0.48 5.36
C ALA A 85 -2.41 1.83 5.83
N SER A 86 -1.99 2.32 7.01
CA SER A 86 -2.40 3.63 7.52
C SER A 86 -1.94 4.78 6.62
N LEU A 87 -0.70 4.72 6.11
CA LEU A 87 -0.16 5.73 5.20
C LEU A 87 -0.94 5.75 3.88
N VAL A 88 -1.17 4.59 3.28
CA VAL A 88 -1.89 4.50 2.01
C VAL A 88 -3.34 4.97 2.18
N ARG A 89 -4.00 4.62 3.30
CA ARG A 89 -5.32 5.15 3.64
C ARG A 89 -5.32 6.67 3.77
N ALA A 90 -4.34 7.24 4.47
CA ALA A 90 -4.22 8.69 4.67
C ALA A 90 -4.06 9.45 3.34
N ILE A 91 -3.35 8.88 2.36
CA ILE A 91 -3.24 9.44 1.01
C ILE A 91 -4.62 9.56 0.35
N GLY A 92 -5.44 8.50 0.39
CA GLY A 92 -6.79 8.51 -0.18
C GLY A 92 -7.69 9.57 0.47
N ILE A 93 -7.64 9.68 1.80
CA ILE A 93 -8.38 10.71 2.55
C ILE A 93 -7.95 12.13 2.12
N GLU A 94 -6.66 12.38 1.99
CA GLU A 94 -6.15 13.70 1.65
C GLU A 94 -6.52 14.12 0.21
N VAL A 95 -6.62 13.18 -0.73
CA VAL A 95 -7.14 13.44 -2.08
C VAL A 95 -8.55 14.03 -2.00
N SER A 96 -9.44 13.40 -1.24
CA SER A 96 -10.82 13.89 -1.07
C SER A 96 -10.85 15.24 -0.37
N ARG A 97 -10.11 15.42 0.74
CA ARG A 97 -10.02 16.70 1.46
C ARG A 97 -9.47 17.83 0.58
N TYR A 98 -8.50 17.54 -0.28
CA TYR A 98 -7.97 18.53 -1.20
C TYR A 98 -9.02 18.99 -2.21
N LEU A 99 -9.80 18.07 -2.77
CA LEU A 99 -10.89 18.43 -3.69
C LEU A 99 -11.97 19.28 -3.01
N GLU A 100 -12.35 18.93 -1.78
CA GLU A 100 -13.28 19.72 -0.96
C GLU A 100 -12.76 21.16 -0.75
N ARG A 101 -11.48 21.33 -0.42
CA ARG A 101 -10.85 22.66 -0.25
C ARG A 101 -10.85 23.50 -1.54
N VAL A 102 -10.66 22.86 -2.69
CA VAL A 102 -10.58 23.55 -3.99
C VAL A 102 -11.97 23.87 -4.56
N GLY A 103 -13.05 23.37 -3.94
CA GLY A 103 -14.41 23.61 -4.40
C GLY A 103 -14.74 22.92 -5.73
N ALA A 104 -13.97 21.89 -6.09
CA ALA A 104 -14.30 21.05 -7.22
C ALA A 104 -15.59 20.27 -6.90
N PRO A 105 -16.64 20.33 -7.73
CA PRO A 105 -17.81 19.48 -7.51
C PRO A 105 -17.33 18.03 -7.50
N LEU A 106 -17.63 17.30 -6.42
CA LEU A 106 -17.41 15.86 -6.32
C LEU A 106 -18.04 15.21 -7.55
N ALA A 107 -17.21 14.84 -8.52
CA ALA A 107 -17.69 14.31 -9.76
C ALA A 107 -18.03 12.83 -9.51
N GLY A 108 -19.31 12.59 -9.20
CA GLY A 108 -19.84 11.27 -8.86
C GLY A 108 -20.05 11.07 -7.37
N THR A 109 -21.31 10.87 -6.99
CA THR A 109 -21.67 10.42 -5.65
C THR A 109 -21.28 8.94 -5.51
N PRO A 110 -20.57 8.54 -4.44
CA PRO A 110 -20.40 7.12 -4.12
C PRO A 110 -21.78 6.43 -4.05
N PRO A 111 -21.90 5.13 -4.37
CA PRO A 111 -23.16 4.41 -4.19
C PRO A 111 -23.67 4.56 -2.76
N ALA A 112 -24.98 4.74 -2.60
CA ALA A 112 -25.61 4.93 -1.30
C ALA A 112 -25.25 3.77 -0.34
N GLY A 113 -24.62 4.10 0.79
CA GLY A 113 -24.19 3.12 1.81
C GLY A 113 -22.74 3.24 2.30
N LEU A 114 -21.89 4.03 1.64
CA LEU A 114 -20.52 4.29 2.13
C LEU A 114 -20.51 5.47 3.12
N PRO A 115 -19.98 5.30 4.35
CA PRO A 115 -19.96 6.38 5.35
C PRO A 115 -19.16 7.60 4.86
N PRO A 116 -19.47 8.81 5.35
CA PRO A 116 -18.71 10.02 5.02
C PRO A 116 -17.27 9.91 5.55
N ILE A 117 -16.33 10.56 4.84
CA ILE A 117 -14.87 10.51 5.09
C ILE A 117 -14.49 11.12 6.46
N GLY A 118 -15.43 11.76 7.15
CA GLY A 118 -15.21 12.51 8.39
C GLY A 118 -15.54 11.82 9.71
N ASP A 119 -16.36 10.75 9.73
CA ASP A 119 -16.84 10.17 10.99
C ASP A 119 -16.08 8.90 11.35
N THR A 120 -14.89 9.08 11.94
CA THR A 120 -14.35 8.09 12.88
C THR A 120 -14.57 8.63 14.28
N PRO A 121 -15.37 7.98 15.15
CA PRO A 121 -15.30 8.27 16.57
C PRO A 121 -13.86 8.01 17.00
N GLY A 122 -13.24 9.06 17.54
CA GLY A 122 -11.93 8.97 18.15
C GLY A 122 -11.87 7.79 19.10
N THR A 123 -10.76 7.09 19.02
CA THR A 123 -10.21 6.15 20.00
C THR A 123 -10.57 6.59 21.41
N THR A 124 -11.57 5.94 22.00
CA THR A 124 -11.81 5.96 23.44
C THR A 124 -11.90 4.50 23.88
N GLY A 125 -10.95 4.08 24.70
CA GLY A 125 -11.02 2.81 25.42
C GLY A 125 -10.49 1.60 24.66
N TYR A 126 -9.17 1.40 24.70
CA TYR A 126 -8.62 0.05 24.87
C TYR A 126 -7.77 0.08 26.14
N ASP A 127 -8.45 0.23 27.27
CA ASP A 127 -7.97 -0.21 28.58
C ASP A 127 -8.76 -1.48 28.93
N ALA A 128 -8.09 -2.62 28.84
CA ALA A 128 -8.24 -3.83 29.66
C ALA A 128 -7.24 -4.89 29.19
#